data_AF-A0A2D3WGX7-F1
#
_entry.id   AF-A0A2D3WGX7-F1
#
_cell.length_a   1.000
_cell.length_b   1.000
_cell.length_c   1.000
_cell.angle_alpha   90.00
_cell.angle_beta   90.00
_cell.angle_gamma   90.00
#
_symmetry.space_group_name_H-M   'P 1'
#
loop_
_entity.id
_entity.type
_entity.pdbx_description
1 polymer ?
#
loop_
_entity_poly.entity_id
_entity_poly.type
_entity_poly.pdbx_seq_one_letter_code
_entity_poly.pdbx_strand_id
1 'polypeptide(L)'
;MSVKDLNKHLETLFAEHKSKNCLTYETIVDPFDKQPTLAQAKNILKLAQKHKICLFTSSEHAKMLNQQEAAAKRAAQLKYIEEASGDEFDILKQHELLEWSRSDSPVRMYLREMGQIPLLTKEEEVEISKRMEMGEGIIIDAICSVPYLIDFILDYKDPLINRERRVKELFKSFEEAEEEDNDDDSDDDADEEETNEKAPSLKDKKRVEKVVTSFKALEKAKKEWVKATEKMLEECSIEEMDADYVLFFLNVSFKKKMLKEALLDLGPTSKLINELVRSMETALRSDEGFDRELKRLEYKLPLFNDQLKKNHTLILNKICDLTKEEISTKVPEATMVSTYMEIKKLIQTKEASKGGFNMEPDKLADILEQIKRGKNISEVSKTRMAKSNLRLVVSIAKRYTNRGLPFLDLIQEGNIGLMKAVDKFEYQKGYKFSTYATWWIRQAISRAIADQARTIRIPIHMIETINRINKIMRKHLQEHGKEPDVETIAEEVGLSVEKVKNVIKITKEPISLEAPIGNEEDGRFGDFIEDKMSLSPSDAILKDDLKVQIESVLEQLNEREKAVIKMRFGIMDDESDRTLEEIGKELNVTRERVRQIESSAIKKLKHPKVGRKLKNYIED
;
A
#
# COMPACT_ATOMS: atom_id res chain seq x y z
N MET A 1 4.07 -37.93 16.86
CA MET A 1 3.32 -38.61 17.95
C MET A 1 3.44 -40.14 17.90
N SER A 2 3.38 -40.84 19.04
CA SER A 2 3.26 -42.32 19.07
C SER A 2 1.85 -42.74 18.60
N VAL A 3 1.71 -43.91 17.98
CA VAL A 3 0.42 -44.44 17.46
C VAL A 3 -0.65 -44.53 18.56
N LYS A 4 -0.24 -44.79 19.81
CA LYS A 4 -1.15 -44.83 20.97
C LYS A 4 -1.64 -43.44 21.38
N ASP A 5 -0.79 -42.43 21.29
CA ASP A 5 -1.16 -41.05 21.63
C ASP A 5 -2.08 -40.45 20.55
N LEU A 6 -1.86 -40.83 19.28
CA LEU A 6 -2.73 -40.45 18.17
C LEU A 6 -4.13 -41.03 18.32
N ASN A 7 -4.26 -42.31 18.67
CA ASN A 7 -5.56 -42.92 18.90
C ASN A 7 -6.29 -42.31 20.12
N LYS A 8 -5.57 -42.00 21.21
CA LYS A 8 -6.14 -41.29 22.36
C LYS A 8 -6.62 -39.89 21.97
N HIS A 9 -5.84 -39.16 21.17
CA HIS A 9 -6.20 -37.83 20.70
C HIS A 9 -7.45 -37.87 19.81
N LEU A 10 -7.54 -38.85 18.91
CA LEU A 10 -8.74 -39.08 18.11
C LEU A 10 -9.95 -39.40 19.00
N GLU A 11 -9.82 -40.28 19.99
CA GLU A 11 -10.90 -40.58 20.94
C GLU A 11 -11.36 -39.33 21.71
N THR A 12 -10.45 -38.48 22.16
CA THR A 12 -10.81 -37.19 22.78
C THR A 12 -11.52 -36.25 21.80
N LEU A 13 -11.04 -36.17 20.55
CA LEU A 13 -11.60 -35.29 19.53
C LEU A 13 -13.04 -35.70 19.17
N PHE A 14 -13.30 -37.00 18.97
CA PHE A 14 -14.64 -37.54 18.74
C PHE A 14 -15.55 -37.42 19.99
N ALA A 15 -14.98 -37.40 21.21
CA ALA A 15 -15.75 -37.17 22.43
C ALA A 15 -16.15 -35.69 22.62
N GLU A 16 -15.24 -34.75 22.35
CA GLU A 16 -15.49 -33.30 22.44
C GLU A 16 -16.51 -32.83 21.37
N HIS A 17 -16.43 -33.39 20.17
CA HIS A 17 -17.32 -33.04 19.05
C HIS A 17 -18.71 -33.70 19.08
N LYS A 18 -19.04 -34.45 20.14
CA LYS A 18 -20.37 -35.07 20.32
C LYS A 18 -21.52 -34.05 20.29
N SER A 19 -21.24 -32.78 20.54
CA SER A 19 -22.20 -31.66 20.53
C SER A 19 -22.45 -31.04 19.15
N LYS A 20 -21.55 -31.22 18.16
CA LYS A 20 -21.58 -30.50 16.88
C LYS A 20 -22.12 -31.31 15.69
N ASN A 21 -22.48 -32.58 15.90
CA ASN A 21 -23.01 -33.55 14.90
C ASN A 21 -22.15 -33.81 13.64
N CYS A 22 -21.12 -33.01 13.37
CA CYS A 22 -20.28 -33.05 12.16
C CYS A 22 -18.79 -32.93 12.51
N LEU A 23 -17.94 -33.68 11.82
CA LEU A 23 -16.48 -33.59 11.92
C LEU A 23 -15.85 -33.55 10.52
N THR A 24 -14.80 -32.75 10.33
CA THR A 24 -14.14 -32.61 9.02
C THR A 24 -12.91 -33.49 8.89
N TYR A 25 -12.64 -34.01 7.69
CA TYR A 25 -11.45 -34.81 7.42
C TYR A 25 -10.14 -34.05 7.72
N GLU A 26 -10.10 -32.74 7.54
CA GLU A 26 -8.92 -31.92 7.84
C GLU A 26 -8.62 -31.87 9.34
N THR A 27 -9.63 -31.69 10.21
CA THR A 27 -9.43 -31.71 11.67
C THR A 27 -8.96 -33.07 12.19
N ILE A 28 -9.36 -34.15 11.50
CA ILE A 28 -8.87 -35.50 11.80
C ILE A 28 -7.41 -35.65 11.39
N VAL A 29 -6.99 -35.00 10.31
CA VAL A 29 -5.63 -35.11 9.74
C VAL A 29 -4.63 -34.15 10.38
N ASP A 30 -5.07 -33.07 11.03
CA ASP A 30 -4.22 -32.14 11.77
C ASP A 30 -3.21 -32.82 12.74
N PRO A 31 -3.56 -33.84 13.54
CA PRO A 31 -2.60 -34.53 14.41
C PRO A 31 -1.69 -35.55 13.69
N PHE A 32 -1.86 -35.80 12.38
CA PHE A 32 -1.05 -36.77 11.65
C PHE A 32 0.25 -36.15 11.14
N ASP A 33 1.38 -36.76 11.52
CA ASP A 33 2.74 -36.42 11.03
C ASP A 33 3.15 -37.23 9.79
N LYS A 34 2.46 -38.35 9.52
CA LYS A 34 2.74 -39.28 8.42
C LYS A 34 1.47 -39.58 7.65
N GLN A 35 1.63 -40.07 6.42
CA GLN A 35 0.50 -40.49 5.59
C GLN A 35 -0.40 -41.49 6.35
N PRO A 36 -1.73 -41.29 6.29
CA PRO A 36 -2.68 -42.16 6.96
C PRO A 36 -2.66 -43.56 6.36
N THR A 37 -2.81 -44.57 7.22
CA THR A 37 -2.83 -46.00 6.83
C THR A 37 -4.25 -46.55 6.83
N LEU A 38 -4.49 -47.63 6.08
CA LEU A 38 -5.79 -48.32 6.01
C LEU A 38 -6.33 -48.73 7.39
N ALA A 39 -5.44 -49.15 8.30
CA ALA A 39 -5.82 -49.52 9.66
C ALA A 39 -6.40 -48.35 10.46
N GLN A 40 -5.86 -47.14 10.26
CA GLN A 40 -6.34 -45.91 10.90
C GLN A 40 -7.67 -45.47 10.30
N ALA A 41 -7.85 -45.56 8.98
CA ALA A 41 -9.14 -45.28 8.33
C ALA A 41 -10.26 -46.19 8.86
N LYS A 42 -9.99 -47.50 9.02
CA LYS A 42 -10.93 -48.45 9.65
C LYS A 42 -11.24 -48.09 11.11
N ASN A 43 -10.28 -47.57 11.86
CA ASN A 43 -10.51 -47.13 13.24
C ASN A 43 -11.39 -45.87 13.29
N ILE A 44 -11.13 -44.90 12.41
CA ILE A 44 -11.90 -43.66 12.30
C ILE A 44 -13.36 -43.97 11.91
N LEU A 45 -13.59 -44.88 10.96
CA LEU A 45 -14.94 -45.30 10.56
C LEU A 45 -15.70 -45.95 11.74
N LYS A 46 -15.03 -46.79 12.53
CA LYS A 46 -15.61 -47.38 13.76
C LYS A 46 -15.95 -46.31 14.81
N LEU A 47 -15.08 -45.32 15.01
CA LEU A 47 -15.31 -44.22 15.94
C LEU A 47 -16.47 -43.32 15.48
N ALA A 48 -16.54 -43.00 14.19
CA ALA A 48 -17.64 -42.23 13.60
C ALA A 48 -18.99 -42.93 13.77
N GLN A 49 -19.05 -44.25 13.51
CA GLN A 49 -20.25 -45.06 13.73
C GLN A 49 -20.64 -45.14 15.21
N LYS A 50 -19.66 -45.32 16.10
CA LYS A 50 -19.88 -45.38 17.56
C LYS A 50 -20.47 -44.09 18.12
N HIS A 51 -20.02 -42.95 17.62
CA HIS A 51 -20.44 -41.63 18.09
C HIS A 51 -21.56 -40.99 17.25
N LYS A 52 -22.01 -41.65 16.17
CA LYS A 52 -23.00 -41.14 15.20
C LYS A 52 -22.64 -39.75 14.63
N ILE A 53 -21.37 -39.56 14.30
CA ILE A 53 -20.86 -38.31 13.75
C ILE A 53 -20.75 -38.43 12.22
N CYS A 54 -21.30 -37.46 11.49
CA CYS A 54 -21.13 -37.37 10.04
C CYS A 54 -19.75 -36.81 9.69
N LEU A 55 -19.06 -37.47 8.75
CA LEU A 55 -17.76 -37.03 8.24
C LEU A 55 -17.98 -36.19 6.97
N PHE A 56 -17.51 -34.94 6.99
CA PHE A 56 -17.61 -34.02 5.87
C PHE A 56 -16.24 -33.55 5.39
N THR A 57 -16.16 -33.11 4.13
CA THR A 57 -15.03 -32.29 3.68
C THR A 57 -15.17 -30.87 4.22
N SER A 58 -14.07 -30.15 4.47
CA SER A 58 -14.14 -28.76 4.95
C SER A 58 -14.94 -27.84 4.02
N SER A 59 -14.89 -28.08 2.70
CA SER A 59 -15.71 -27.36 1.73
C SER A 59 -17.22 -27.61 1.91
N GLU A 60 -17.63 -28.84 2.20
CA GLU A 60 -19.05 -29.19 2.43
C GLU A 60 -19.55 -28.63 3.75
N HIS A 61 -18.73 -28.73 4.80
CA HIS A 61 -19.03 -28.16 6.11
C HIS A 61 -19.14 -26.62 6.04
N ALA A 62 -18.26 -25.97 5.28
CA ALA A 62 -18.32 -24.53 5.06
C ALA A 62 -19.56 -24.10 4.26
N LYS A 63 -19.99 -24.87 3.23
CA LYS A 63 -21.26 -24.63 2.53
C LYS A 63 -22.46 -24.70 3.48
N MET A 64 -22.50 -25.72 4.34
CA MET A 64 -23.57 -25.88 5.32
C MET A 64 -23.62 -24.70 6.30
N LEU A 65 -22.46 -24.26 6.82
CA LEU A 65 -22.37 -23.07 7.67
C LEU A 65 -22.78 -21.80 6.95
N ASN A 66 -22.39 -21.60 5.68
CA ASN A 66 -22.79 -20.43 4.90
C ASN A 66 -24.31 -20.39 4.72
N GLN A 67 -24.95 -21.54 4.44
CA GLN A 67 -26.40 -21.64 4.34
C GLN A 67 -27.09 -21.32 5.68
N GLN A 68 -26.56 -21.83 6.80
CA GLN A 68 -27.08 -21.51 8.14
C GLN A 68 -26.94 -20.03 8.49
N GLU A 69 -25.79 -19.43 8.19
CA GLU A 69 -25.53 -18.01 8.45
C GLU A 69 -26.38 -17.11 7.54
N ALA A 70 -26.56 -17.48 6.28
CA ALA A 70 -27.48 -16.79 5.37
C ALA A 70 -28.93 -16.86 5.86
N ALA A 71 -29.37 -18.02 6.35
CA ALA A 71 -30.68 -18.17 6.98
C ALA A 71 -30.82 -17.32 8.25
N ALA A 72 -29.80 -17.30 9.11
CA ALA A 72 -29.77 -16.48 10.32
C ALA A 72 -29.78 -14.98 10.01
N LYS A 73 -29.03 -14.52 9.01
CA LYS A 73 -29.04 -13.12 8.53
C LYS A 73 -30.40 -12.73 7.98
N ARG A 74 -31.03 -13.58 7.15
CA ARG A 74 -32.39 -13.35 6.65
C ARG A 74 -33.39 -13.26 7.80
N ALA A 75 -33.28 -14.16 8.79
CA ALA A 75 -34.13 -14.13 9.97
C ALA A 75 -33.92 -12.86 10.83
N ALA A 76 -32.67 -12.43 11.02
CA ALA A 76 -32.36 -11.19 11.74
C ALA A 76 -32.84 -9.95 10.98
N GLN A 77 -32.73 -9.93 9.65
CA GLN A 77 -33.24 -8.84 8.81
C GLN A 77 -34.76 -8.79 8.82
N LEU A 78 -35.44 -9.94 8.79
CA LEU A 78 -36.89 -10.03 8.97
C LEU A 78 -37.31 -9.49 10.34
N LYS A 79 -36.61 -9.89 11.42
CA LYS A 79 -36.84 -9.34 12.76
C LYS A 79 -36.64 -7.83 12.83
N TYR A 80 -35.58 -7.31 12.22
CA TYR A 80 -35.34 -5.87 12.17
C TYR A 80 -36.42 -5.12 11.39
N ILE A 81 -36.92 -5.69 10.28
CA ILE A 81 -38.03 -5.11 9.51
C ILE A 81 -39.34 -5.15 10.31
N GLU A 82 -39.61 -6.24 11.02
CA GLU A 82 -40.76 -6.37 11.92
C GLU A 82 -40.67 -5.37 13.09
N GLU A 83 -39.52 -5.25 13.75
CA GLU A 83 -39.25 -4.27 14.81
C GLU A 83 -39.35 -2.82 14.29
N ALA A 84 -38.78 -2.52 13.12
CA ALA A 84 -38.88 -1.20 12.49
C ALA A 84 -40.30 -0.85 12.02
N SER A 85 -41.15 -1.84 11.78
CA SER A 85 -42.57 -1.62 11.49
C SER A 85 -43.43 -1.44 12.75
N GLY A 86 -42.92 -1.83 13.92
CA GLY A 86 -43.58 -1.69 15.22
C GLY A 86 -43.14 -0.47 16.04
N ASP A 87 -41.91 0.02 15.83
CA ASP A 87 -41.40 1.22 16.50
C ASP A 87 -41.83 2.49 15.74
N GLU A 88 -42.85 3.16 16.27
CA GLU A 88 -43.11 4.58 15.99
C GLU A 88 -41.82 5.37 16.23
N PHE A 89 -41.37 6.10 15.22
CA PHE A 89 -40.08 6.81 15.17
C PHE A 89 -39.87 7.66 16.43
N ASP A 90 -39.08 7.16 17.40
CA ASP A 90 -38.96 7.77 18.73
C ASP A 90 -38.06 9.02 18.69
N ILE A 91 -38.70 10.18 18.53
CA ILE A 91 -38.09 11.51 18.46
C ILE A 91 -37.28 11.83 19.74
N LEU A 92 -37.55 11.16 20.88
CA LEU A 92 -36.82 11.38 22.13
C LEU A 92 -35.36 10.92 22.09
N LYS A 93 -35.02 9.86 21.33
CA LYS A 93 -33.62 9.40 21.17
C LYS A 93 -32.75 10.45 20.47
N GLN A 94 -33.35 11.25 19.60
CA GLN A 94 -32.67 12.36 18.95
C GLN A 94 -32.34 13.48 19.97
N HIS A 95 -33.16 13.65 21.01
CA HIS A 95 -32.93 14.64 22.06
C HIS A 95 -31.75 14.25 22.97
N GLU A 96 -31.54 12.97 23.28
CA GLU A 96 -30.31 12.49 23.95
C GLU A 96 -29.05 12.70 23.09
N LEU A 97 -29.17 12.54 21.76
CA LEU A 97 -28.09 12.85 20.80
C LEU A 97 -27.80 14.36 20.73
N LEU A 98 -28.83 15.21 20.88
CA LEU A 98 -28.71 16.67 20.89
C LEU A 98 -28.14 17.20 22.21
N GLU A 99 -28.42 16.57 23.36
CA GLU A 99 -27.77 16.93 24.64
C GLU A 99 -26.30 16.48 24.67
N TRP A 100 -25.95 15.43 23.93
CA TRP A 100 -24.57 14.96 23.73
C TRP A 100 -23.72 15.99 22.97
N SER A 101 -24.32 16.83 22.13
CA SER A 101 -23.67 17.93 21.39
C SER A 101 -23.18 19.08 22.29
N ARG A 102 -23.53 19.13 23.58
CA ARG A 102 -23.16 20.25 24.47
C ARG A 102 -21.73 20.19 25.03
N SER A 103 -20.96 19.17 24.70
CA SER A 103 -19.52 19.14 24.98
C SER A 103 -18.73 19.33 23.69
N ASP A 104 -18.39 20.59 23.38
CA ASP A 104 -17.84 21.06 22.10
C ASP A 104 -16.43 20.54 21.73
N SER A 105 -15.76 19.77 22.59
CA SER A 105 -14.41 19.30 22.32
C SER A 105 -14.38 17.89 21.71
N PRO A 106 -13.81 17.71 20.50
CA PRO A 106 -13.64 16.40 19.88
C PRO A 106 -12.86 15.40 20.76
N VAL A 107 -11.93 15.91 21.60
CA VAL A 107 -11.20 15.10 22.59
C VAL A 107 -12.15 14.43 23.58
N ARG A 108 -13.14 15.18 24.09
CA ARG A 108 -14.10 14.67 25.08
C ARG A 108 -15.06 13.66 24.45
N MET A 109 -15.47 13.90 23.21
CA MET A 109 -16.28 12.95 22.44
C MET A 109 -15.54 11.62 22.28
N TYR A 110 -14.28 11.66 21.84
CA TYR A 110 -13.43 10.48 21.68
C TYR A 110 -13.21 9.71 22.99
N LEU A 111 -12.87 10.41 24.08
CA LEU A 111 -12.65 9.77 25.38
C LEU A 111 -13.91 9.10 25.94
N ARG A 112 -15.10 9.63 25.65
CA ARG A 112 -16.37 9.03 26.05
C ARG A 112 -16.67 7.75 25.26
N GLU A 113 -16.55 7.78 23.94
CA GLU A 113 -16.78 6.59 23.10
C GLU A 113 -15.82 5.46 23.47
N MET A 114 -14.54 5.77 23.67
CA MET A 114 -13.56 4.83 24.17
C MET A 114 -13.89 4.31 25.58
N GLY A 115 -14.52 5.15 26.42
CA GLY A 115 -14.97 4.81 27.77
C GLY A 115 -16.05 3.72 27.81
N GLN A 116 -16.85 3.60 26.76
CA GLN A 116 -17.94 2.60 26.67
C GLN A 116 -17.41 1.17 26.43
N ILE A 117 -16.21 1.04 25.86
CA ILE A 117 -15.65 -0.26 25.49
C ILE A 117 -14.96 -0.90 26.71
N PRO A 118 -15.30 -2.15 27.07
CA PRO A 118 -14.69 -2.83 28.19
C PRO A 118 -13.22 -3.20 27.90
N LEU A 119 -12.42 -3.23 28.97
CA LEU A 119 -11.04 -3.69 28.94
C LEU A 119 -11.01 -5.21 28.74
N LEU A 120 -10.03 -5.70 27.99
CA LEU A 120 -9.82 -7.13 27.79
C LEU A 120 -9.01 -7.73 28.94
N THR A 121 -9.36 -8.96 29.30
CA THR A 121 -8.54 -9.84 30.13
C THR A 121 -7.50 -10.58 29.28
N LYS A 122 -6.47 -11.15 29.92
CA LYS A 122 -5.44 -11.93 29.22
C LYS A 122 -6.02 -13.13 28.47
N GLU A 123 -7.05 -13.76 29.01
CA GLU A 123 -7.72 -14.91 28.39
C GLU A 123 -8.49 -14.49 27.13
N GLU A 124 -9.21 -13.35 27.21
CA GLU A 124 -9.91 -12.80 26.05
C GLU A 124 -8.95 -12.31 24.95
N GLU A 125 -7.76 -11.77 25.30
CA GLU A 125 -6.71 -11.44 24.33
C GLU A 125 -6.27 -12.68 23.54
N VAL A 126 -6.06 -13.80 24.24
CA VAL A 126 -5.70 -15.08 23.60
C VAL A 126 -6.86 -15.60 22.76
N GLU A 127 -8.09 -15.51 23.25
CA GLU A 127 -9.28 -15.94 22.50
C GLU A 127 -9.46 -15.15 21.21
N ILE A 128 -9.30 -13.82 21.25
CA ILE A 128 -9.37 -12.98 20.06
C ILE A 128 -8.26 -13.33 19.08
N SER A 129 -7.03 -13.55 19.58
CA SER A 129 -5.90 -13.95 18.73
C SER A 129 -6.15 -15.31 18.06
N LYS A 130 -6.72 -16.29 18.78
CA LYS A 130 -7.15 -17.58 18.21
C LYS A 130 -8.25 -17.41 17.16
N ARG A 131 -9.19 -16.48 17.35
CA ARG A 131 -10.22 -16.17 16.34
C ARG A 131 -9.62 -15.53 15.09
N MET A 132 -8.59 -14.69 15.23
CA MET A 132 -7.84 -14.13 14.10
C MET A 132 -7.14 -15.23 13.30
N GLU A 133 -6.42 -16.12 13.99
CA GLU A 133 -5.74 -17.28 13.39
C GLU A 133 -6.73 -18.22 12.68
N MET A 134 -7.92 -18.44 13.27
CA MET A 134 -8.99 -19.20 12.63
C MET A 134 -9.48 -18.53 11.34
N GLY A 135 -9.68 -17.20 11.36
CA GLY A 135 -10.09 -16.44 10.17
C GLY A 135 -9.06 -16.52 9.04
N GLU A 136 -7.77 -16.36 9.36
CA GLU A 136 -6.66 -16.51 8.41
C GLU A 136 -6.57 -17.95 7.89
N GLY A 137 -6.74 -18.94 8.77
CA GLY A 137 -6.77 -20.36 8.40
C GLY A 137 -7.88 -20.70 7.42
N ILE A 138 -9.07 -20.12 7.56
CA ILE A 138 -10.20 -20.28 6.62
C ILE A 138 -9.84 -19.71 5.24
N ILE A 139 -9.22 -18.53 5.19
CA ILE A 139 -8.81 -17.90 3.93
C ILE A 139 -7.78 -18.78 3.21
N ILE A 140 -6.75 -19.24 3.93
CA ILE A 140 -5.69 -20.06 3.36
C ILE A 140 -6.24 -21.41 2.90
N ASP A 141 -7.17 -22.01 3.65
CA ASP A 141 -7.81 -23.25 3.25
C ASP A 141 -8.64 -23.12 1.96
N ALA A 142 -9.35 -22.00 1.82
CA ALA A 142 -10.09 -21.66 0.61
C ALA A 142 -9.15 -21.45 -0.60
N ILE A 143 -8.01 -20.78 -0.41
CA ILE A 143 -6.98 -20.62 -1.45
C ILE A 143 -6.40 -21.98 -1.87
N CYS A 144 -6.09 -22.86 -0.91
CA CYS A 144 -5.56 -24.19 -1.18
C CYS A 144 -6.55 -25.12 -1.90
N SER A 145 -7.85 -24.77 -1.90
CA SER A 145 -8.88 -25.56 -2.59
C SER A 145 -8.90 -25.30 -4.10
N VAL A 146 -8.25 -24.23 -4.58
CA VAL A 146 -8.21 -23.86 -6.01
C VAL A 146 -6.78 -23.96 -6.54
N PRO A 147 -6.46 -24.95 -7.40
CA PRO A 147 -5.11 -25.11 -7.95
C PRO A 147 -4.58 -23.87 -8.67
N TYR A 148 -5.46 -23.16 -9.41
CA TYR A 148 -5.08 -21.98 -10.19
C TYR A 148 -4.66 -20.79 -9.32
N LEU A 149 -5.25 -20.61 -8.12
CA LEU A 149 -4.82 -19.55 -7.21
C LEU A 149 -3.38 -19.77 -6.74
N ILE A 150 -2.95 -21.03 -6.64
CA ILE A 150 -1.57 -21.37 -6.29
C ILE A 150 -0.64 -21.09 -7.48
N ASP A 151 -1.07 -21.36 -8.72
CA ASP A 151 -0.30 -20.97 -9.91
C ASP A 151 -0.10 -19.47 -9.99
N PHE A 152 -1.16 -18.70 -9.74
CA PHE A 152 -1.07 -17.25 -9.67
C PHE A 152 -0.07 -16.76 -8.60
N ILE A 153 0.02 -17.47 -7.47
CA ILE A 153 1.04 -17.20 -6.45
C ILE A 153 2.44 -17.57 -6.97
N LEU A 154 2.59 -18.71 -7.65
CA LEU A 154 3.87 -19.17 -8.20
C LEU A 154 4.39 -18.24 -9.31
N ASP A 155 3.51 -17.64 -10.12
CA ASP A 155 3.86 -16.68 -11.16
C ASP A 155 4.56 -15.44 -10.61
N TYR A 156 4.32 -15.08 -9.34
CA TYR A 156 5.04 -13.99 -8.70
C TYR A 156 6.51 -14.29 -8.42
N LYS A 157 6.97 -15.54 -8.53
CA LYS A 157 8.37 -15.90 -8.29
C LYS A 157 9.36 -15.09 -9.15
N ASP A 158 9.11 -14.97 -10.44
CA ASP A 158 10.06 -14.32 -11.36
C ASP A 158 10.07 -12.78 -11.21
N PRO A 159 8.92 -12.08 -11.09
CA PRO A 159 8.88 -10.65 -10.75
C PRO A 159 9.55 -10.30 -9.41
N LEU A 160 9.53 -11.23 -8.44
CA LEU A 160 10.22 -11.04 -7.15
C LEU A 160 11.74 -11.17 -7.27
N ILE A 161 12.23 -12.02 -8.18
CA ILE A 161 13.67 -12.16 -8.48
C ILE A 161 14.15 -10.95 -9.27
N ASN A 162 13.35 -10.49 -10.25
CA ASN A 162 13.68 -9.37 -11.13
C ASN A 162 13.50 -7.98 -10.49
N ARG A 163 13.06 -7.91 -9.21
CA ARG A 163 12.78 -6.66 -8.46
C ARG A 163 11.69 -5.76 -9.05
N GLU A 164 10.84 -6.28 -9.93
CA GLU A 164 9.70 -5.53 -10.48
C GLU A 164 8.64 -5.23 -9.41
N ARG A 165 8.55 -6.10 -8.38
CA ARG A 165 7.66 -5.92 -7.23
C ARG A 165 8.39 -6.14 -5.91
N ARG A 166 8.01 -5.39 -4.87
CA ARG A 166 8.58 -5.52 -3.53
C ARG A 166 8.00 -6.74 -2.82
N VAL A 167 8.86 -7.71 -2.48
CA VAL A 167 8.49 -8.95 -1.75
C VAL A 167 7.68 -8.67 -0.47
N LYS A 168 8.00 -7.57 0.24
CA LYS A 168 7.34 -7.13 1.48
C LYS A 168 5.86 -6.81 1.31
N GLU A 169 5.41 -6.47 0.10
CA GLU A 169 3.99 -6.16 -0.11
C GLU A 169 3.13 -7.41 -0.16
N LEU A 170 3.71 -8.56 -0.53
CA LEU A 170 2.98 -9.79 -0.82
C LEU A 170 3.19 -10.89 0.23
N PHE A 171 4.33 -10.93 0.92
CA PHE A 171 4.69 -12.01 1.85
C PHE A 171 5.35 -11.50 3.15
N LYS A 172 4.82 -11.94 4.30
CA LYS A 172 5.24 -11.54 5.66
C LYS A 172 6.56 -12.19 6.11
N SER A 173 6.85 -13.41 5.66
CA SER A 173 8.04 -14.20 6.05
C SER A 173 9.41 -13.60 5.63
N PHE A 174 9.37 -12.51 4.86
CA PHE A 174 10.53 -11.75 4.41
C PHE A 174 10.64 -10.36 5.07
N GLU A 175 9.78 -10.02 6.06
CA GLU A 175 9.87 -8.75 6.82
C GLU A 175 11.04 -8.72 7.81
N GLU A 176 11.33 -9.84 8.48
CA GLU A 176 12.30 -9.90 9.60
C GLU A 176 13.76 -9.66 9.19
N ALA A 177 14.09 -9.75 7.89
CA ALA A 177 15.46 -9.65 7.42
C ALA A 177 16.02 -8.21 7.38
N GLU A 178 15.21 -7.17 7.61
CA GLU A 178 15.62 -5.76 7.53
C GLU A 178 15.40 -4.97 8.84
N GLU A 179 14.73 -5.51 9.88
CA GLU A 179 14.55 -4.78 11.15
C GLU A 179 15.87 -4.62 11.95
N GLU A 180 16.92 -5.38 11.61
CA GLU A 180 18.28 -5.21 12.16
C GLU A 180 19.10 -4.09 11.50
N ASP A 181 18.62 -3.48 10.40
CA ASP A 181 19.40 -2.51 9.61
C ASP A 181 19.21 -1.02 10.05
N ASN A 182 18.65 -0.72 11.22
CA ASN A 182 18.57 0.69 11.71
C ASN A 182 19.74 1.12 12.61
N ASP A 183 20.69 0.23 12.94
CA ASP A 183 21.74 0.52 13.94
C ASP A 183 23.16 0.71 13.36
N ASP A 184 23.37 0.71 12.04
CA ASP A 184 24.74 0.76 11.48
C ASP A 184 24.92 1.63 10.21
N ASP A 185 24.21 2.75 10.11
CA ASP A 185 24.62 3.86 9.22
C ASP A 185 25.80 4.60 9.88
N SER A 186 26.99 4.02 9.76
CA SER A 186 28.24 4.77 9.90
C SER A 186 28.52 5.52 8.59
N ASP A 187 28.76 6.83 8.74
CA ASP A 187 29.01 7.82 7.69
C ASP A 187 29.93 7.29 6.57
N ASP A 188 29.46 7.37 5.32
CA ASP A 188 30.33 7.58 4.16
C ASP A 188 29.57 8.46 3.15
N ASP A 189 29.66 9.78 3.39
CA ASP A 189 29.44 10.80 2.37
C ASP A 189 30.56 10.70 1.33
N ALA A 190 30.25 10.14 0.16
CA ALA A 190 31.04 10.32 -1.05
C ALA A 190 30.11 10.51 -2.25
N ASP A 191 30.23 11.68 -2.87
CA ASP A 191 29.62 12.08 -4.12
C ASP A 191 29.86 11.05 -5.23
N GLU A 192 28.80 10.43 -5.79
CA GLU A 192 28.86 9.85 -7.14
C GLU A 192 27.53 10.04 -7.88
N GLU A 193 27.59 10.87 -8.93
CA GLU A 193 26.61 10.94 -10.00
C GLU A 193 26.56 9.62 -10.81
N GLU A 194 25.36 9.31 -11.29
CA GLU A 194 24.96 8.33 -12.31
C GLU A 194 25.97 7.28 -12.81
N THR A 195 25.69 6.00 -12.55
CA THR A 195 25.51 4.97 -13.60
C THR A 195 24.82 3.71 -13.06
N ASN A 196 24.01 3.11 -13.93
CA ASN A 196 23.21 1.90 -13.72
C ASN A 196 24.05 0.67 -13.36
N GLU A 197 23.40 -0.27 -12.64
CA GLU A 197 23.83 -1.63 -12.28
C GLU A 197 24.82 -1.79 -11.11
N LYS A 198 24.34 -1.52 -9.88
CA LYS A 198 24.96 -2.10 -8.67
C LYS A 198 24.80 -3.62 -8.67
N ALA A 199 25.91 -4.36 -8.66
CA ALA A 199 25.94 -5.81 -8.49
C ALA A 199 25.17 -6.26 -7.22
N PRO A 200 24.42 -7.37 -7.25
CA PRO A 200 23.61 -7.80 -6.11
C PRO A 200 24.51 -8.14 -4.91
N SER A 201 24.20 -7.54 -3.77
CA SER A 201 24.94 -7.73 -2.52
C SER A 201 24.90 -9.21 -2.07
N LEU A 202 25.86 -9.64 -1.24
CA LEU A 202 25.84 -10.98 -0.63
C LEU A 202 24.53 -11.26 0.16
N LYS A 203 23.88 -10.22 0.70
CA LYS A 203 22.59 -10.29 1.38
C LYS A 203 21.43 -10.53 0.39
N ASP A 204 21.47 -9.92 -0.80
CA ASP A 204 20.49 -10.16 -1.87
C ASP A 204 20.50 -11.62 -2.34
N LYS A 205 21.68 -12.24 -2.42
CA LYS A 205 21.82 -13.65 -2.80
C LYS A 205 21.15 -14.59 -1.79
N LYS A 206 21.36 -14.36 -0.48
CA LYS A 206 20.69 -15.13 0.60
C LYS A 206 19.16 -14.99 0.56
N ARG A 207 18.67 -13.77 0.29
CA ARG A 207 17.22 -13.51 0.15
C ARG A 207 16.63 -14.25 -1.04
N VAL A 208 17.27 -14.16 -2.21
CA VAL A 208 16.82 -14.85 -3.43
C VAL A 208 16.85 -16.37 -3.22
N GLU A 209 17.87 -16.92 -2.55
CA GLU A 209 17.90 -18.34 -2.19
C GLU A 209 16.72 -18.75 -1.30
N LYS A 210 16.43 -17.97 -0.25
CA LYS A 210 15.27 -18.22 0.64
C LYS A 210 13.96 -18.24 -0.15
N VAL A 211 13.73 -17.25 -1.03
CA VAL A 211 12.56 -17.17 -1.91
C VAL A 211 12.49 -18.40 -2.83
N VAL A 212 13.59 -18.76 -3.48
CA VAL A 212 13.60 -19.91 -4.39
C VAL A 212 13.31 -21.23 -3.65
N THR A 213 13.83 -21.40 -2.43
CA THR A 213 13.58 -22.62 -1.63
C THR A 213 12.12 -22.72 -1.17
N SER A 214 11.51 -21.63 -0.70
CA SER A 214 10.12 -21.64 -0.24
C SER A 214 9.13 -21.85 -1.39
N PHE A 215 9.35 -21.20 -2.53
CA PHE A 215 8.51 -21.39 -3.72
C PHE A 215 8.66 -22.79 -4.33
N LYS A 216 9.86 -23.38 -4.31
CA LYS A 216 10.06 -24.78 -4.72
C LYS A 216 9.32 -25.76 -3.81
N ALA A 217 9.27 -25.50 -2.50
CA ALA A 217 8.51 -26.32 -1.57
C ALA A 217 6.99 -26.25 -1.87
N LEU A 218 6.47 -25.05 -2.15
CA LEU A 218 5.08 -24.85 -2.54
C LEU A 218 4.74 -25.55 -3.86
N GLU A 219 5.59 -25.43 -4.87
CA GLU A 219 5.40 -26.09 -6.18
C GLU A 219 5.39 -27.62 -6.05
N LYS A 220 6.28 -28.18 -5.22
CA LYS A 220 6.31 -29.62 -4.93
C LYS A 220 5.03 -30.07 -4.22
N ALA A 221 4.61 -29.35 -3.18
CA ALA A 221 3.38 -29.66 -2.44
C ALA A 221 2.15 -29.63 -3.35
N LYS A 222 2.05 -28.62 -4.23
CA LYS A 222 0.96 -28.52 -5.23
C LYS A 222 0.95 -29.71 -6.17
N LYS A 223 2.09 -30.08 -6.77
CA LYS A 223 2.20 -31.22 -7.69
C LYS A 223 1.78 -32.54 -7.03
N GLU A 224 2.16 -32.75 -5.77
CA GLU A 224 1.76 -33.94 -5.02
C GLU A 224 0.26 -33.97 -4.70
N TRP A 225 -0.34 -32.81 -4.41
CA TRP A 225 -1.77 -32.69 -4.15
C TRP A 225 -2.60 -32.91 -5.42
N VAL A 226 -2.25 -32.25 -6.54
CA VAL A 226 -2.94 -32.42 -7.83
C VAL A 226 -2.91 -33.88 -8.29
N LYS A 227 -1.77 -34.57 -8.16
CA LYS A 227 -1.66 -36.00 -8.46
C LYS A 227 -2.54 -36.86 -7.53
N ALA A 228 -2.69 -36.49 -6.26
CA ALA A 228 -3.54 -37.21 -5.33
C ALA A 228 -5.03 -37.01 -5.66
N THR A 229 -5.41 -35.82 -6.15
CA THR A 229 -6.78 -35.54 -6.60
C THR A 229 -7.12 -36.17 -7.95
N GLU A 230 -6.18 -36.22 -8.90
CA GLU A 230 -6.40 -36.86 -10.21
C GLU A 230 -6.59 -38.37 -10.10
N LYS A 231 -5.87 -39.03 -9.18
CA LYS A 231 -6.08 -40.45 -8.86
C LYS A 231 -7.52 -40.78 -8.42
N MET A 232 -8.26 -39.82 -7.87
CA MET A 232 -9.68 -39.97 -7.57
C MET A 232 -10.52 -40.25 -8.81
N LEU A 233 -10.21 -39.56 -9.90
CA LEU A 233 -11.02 -39.57 -11.12
C LEU A 233 -10.88 -40.90 -11.87
N GLU A 234 -9.75 -41.59 -11.68
CA GLU A 234 -9.42 -42.86 -12.33
C GLU A 234 -9.88 -44.09 -11.52
N GLU A 235 -9.88 -44.04 -10.19
CA GLU A 235 -10.11 -45.23 -9.35
C GLU A 235 -11.52 -45.35 -8.72
N CYS A 236 -12.37 -44.31 -8.76
CA CYS A 236 -13.66 -44.32 -8.05
C CYS A 236 -14.89 -44.41 -8.98
N SER A 237 -15.32 -45.64 -9.27
CA SER A 237 -16.74 -45.97 -9.29
C SER A 237 -17.07 -46.55 -7.92
N ILE A 238 -17.87 -45.92 -7.04
CA ILE A 238 -18.53 -46.60 -5.89
C ILE A 238 -19.51 -45.62 -5.19
N GLU A 239 -20.74 -46.10 -4.97
CA GLU A 239 -21.86 -45.44 -4.29
C GLU A 239 -21.89 -45.72 -2.75
N GLU A 240 -20.86 -46.37 -2.17
CA GLU A 240 -20.84 -46.81 -0.77
C GLU A 240 -19.63 -46.27 0.03
N MET A 241 -19.87 -45.86 1.30
CA MET A 241 -18.85 -45.36 2.23
C MET A 241 -17.94 -46.49 2.75
N ASP A 242 -17.00 -46.94 1.93
CA ASP A 242 -16.01 -47.94 2.31
C ASP A 242 -14.79 -47.38 3.04
N ALA A 243 -14.04 -48.26 3.72
CA ALA A 243 -12.80 -47.89 4.42
C ALA A 243 -11.73 -47.32 3.46
N ASP A 244 -11.78 -47.71 2.19
CA ASP A 244 -10.91 -47.19 1.13
C ASP A 244 -11.31 -45.77 0.71
N TYR A 245 -12.61 -45.45 0.68
CA TYR A 245 -13.12 -44.09 0.48
C TYR A 245 -12.59 -43.14 1.57
N VAL A 246 -12.70 -43.55 2.84
CA VAL A 246 -12.18 -42.76 3.96
C VAL A 246 -10.65 -42.59 3.87
N LEU A 247 -9.91 -43.63 3.53
CA LEU A 247 -8.45 -43.55 3.37
C LEU A 247 -8.06 -42.56 2.26
N PHE A 248 -8.80 -42.54 1.16
CA PHE A 248 -8.58 -41.62 0.06
C PHE A 248 -8.74 -40.15 0.50
N PHE A 249 -9.86 -39.80 1.13
CA PHE A 249 -10.10 -38.44 1.62
C PHE A 249 -9.08 -38.00 2.67
N LEU A 250 -8.65 -38.92 3.53
CA LEU A 250 -7.58 -38.66 4.50
C LEU A 250 -6.24 -38.36 3.80
N ASN A 251 -5.90 -39.10 2.74
CA ASN A 251 -4.67 -38.86 1.97
C ASN A 251 -4.70 -37.53 1.22
N VAL A 252 -5.82 -37.18 0.57
CA VAL A 252 -5.99 -35.88 -0.09
C VAL A 252 -5.90 -34.75 0.92
N SER A 253 -6.58 -34.88 2.05
CA SER A 253 -6.54 -33.89 3.13
C SER A 253 -5.14 -33.74 3.73
N PHE A 254 -4.37 -34.82 3.85
CA PHE A 254 -2.97 -34.77 4.30
C PHE A 254 -2.06 -34.03 3.32
N LYS A 255 -2.26 -34.24 2.01
CA LYS A 255 -1.53 -33.46 0.99
C LYS A 255 -1.94 -32.00 0.95
N LYS A 256 -3.24 -31.70 1.16
CA LYS A 256 -3.75 -30.33 1.32
C LYS A 256 -3.15 -29.64 2.56
N LYS A 257 -2.98 -30.36 3.67
CA LYS A 257 -2.30 -29.87 4.89
C LYS A 257 -0.85 -29.47 4.60
N MET A 258 -0.07 -30.30 3.92
CA MET A 258 1.31 -29.96 3.52
C MET A 258 1.38 -28.69 2.67
N LEU A 259 0.41 -28.51 1.77
CA LEU A 259 0.29 -27.32 0.94
C LEU A 259 -0.06 -26.08 1.78
N LYS A 260 -0.99 -26.23 2.74
CA LYS A 260 -1.40 -25.19 3.68
C LYS A 260 -0.24 -24.75 4.57
N GLU A 261 0.56 -25.68 5.09
CA GLU A 261 1.77 -25.39 5.88
C GLU A 261 2.79 -24.61 5.04
N ALA A 262 3.06 -25.05 3.82
CA ALA A 262 3.95 -24.33 2.91
C ALA A 262 3.45 -22.90 2.60
N LEU A 263 2.14 -22.72 2.44
CA LEU A 263 1.55 -21.40 2.19
C LEU A 263 1.57 -20.50 3.44
N LEU A 264 1.36 -21.07 4.63
CA LEU A 264 1.51 -20.39 5.93
C LEU A 264 2.95 -19.91 6.14
N ASP A 265 3.94 -20.72 5.78
CA ASP A 265 5.36 -20.37 5.86
C ASP A 265 5.71 -19.19 4.94
N LEU A 266 5.08 -19.08 3.77
CA LEU A 266 5.21 -17.89 2.93
C LEU A 266 4.57 -16.65 3.58
N GLY A 267 3.44 -16.83 4.28
CA GLY A 267 2.72 -15.78 4.99
C GLY A 267 2.11 -14.75 4.03
N PRO A 268 1.09 -15.11 3.22
CA PRO A 268 0.47 -14.19 2.27
C PRO A 268 -0.13 -12.98 2.97
N THR A 269 0.15 -11.78 2.45
CA THR A 269 -0.38 -10.53 3.03
C THR A 269 -1.83 -10.28 2.64
N SER A 270 -2.49 -9.38 3.36
CA SER A 270 -3.84 -8.91 3.02
C SER A 270 -3.93 -8.27 1.62
N LYS A 271 -2.84 -7.67 1.12
CA LYS A 271 -2.76 -7.13 -0.25
C LYS A 271 -2.89 -8.24 -1.28
N LEU A 272 -2.10 -9.32 -1.15
CA LEU A 272 -2.18 -10.47 -2.05
C LEU A 272 -3.57 -11.12 -2.01
N ILE A 273 -4.13 -11.32 -0.82
CA ILE A 273 -5.49 -11.87 -0.67
C ILE A 273 -6.52 -10.98 -1.38
N ASN A 274 -6.42 -9.65 -1.27
CA ASN A 274 -7.31 -8.74 -1.98
C ASN A 274 -7.14 -8.79 -3.51
N GLU A 275 -5.92 -8.99 -4.02
CA GLU A 275 -5.68 -9.21 -5.45
C GLU A 275 -6.33 -10.52 -5.94
N LEU A 276 -6.17 -11.61 -5.18
CA LEU A 276 -6.81 -12.89 -5.48
C LEU A 276 -8.34 -12.74 -5.48
N VAL A 277 -8.92 -12.12 -4.46
CA VAL A 277 -10.37 -11.88 -4.38
C VAL A 277 -10.82 -11.05 -5.58
N ARG A 278 -10.10 -9.99 -5.95
CA ARG A 278 -10.43 -9.19 -7.14
C ARG A 278 -10.40 -10.04 -8.42
N SER A 279 -9.40 -10.91 -8.58
CA SER A 279 -9.32 -11.82 -9.75
C SER A 279 -10.50 -12.79 -9.83
N MET A 280 -10.93 -13.34 -8.68
CA MET A 280 -12.10 -14.21 -8.59
C MET A 280 -13.41 -13.45 -8.82
N GLU A 281 -13.54 -12.24 -8.28
CA GLU A 281 -14.70 -11.37 -8.52
C GLU A 281 -14.80 -10.96 -9.98
N THR A 282 -13.69 -10.65 -10.65
CA THR A 282 -13.70 -10.38 -12.10
C THR A 282 -14.13 -11.58 -12.91
N ALA A 283 -13.71 -12.79 -12.50
CA ALA A 283 -14.13 -14.01 -13.17
C ALA A 283 -15.61 -14.35 -12.96
N LEU A 284 -16.17 -14.06 -11.78
CA LEU A 284 -17.59 -14.26 -11.49
C LEU A 284 -18.49 -13.15 -12.04
N ARG A 285 -18.00 -11.91 -12.13
CA ARG A 285 -18.75 -10.75 -12.68
C ARG A 285 -18.82 -10.78 -14.21
N SER A 286 -18.28 -11.83 -14.85
CA SER A 286 -18.18 -11.97 -16.30
C SER A 286 -19.51 -12.08 -17.04
N ASP A 287 -20.64 -12.23 -16.33
CA ASP A 287 -21.97 -12.26 -16.96
C ASP A 287 -22.74 -10.95 -16.72
N GLU A 288 -23.03 -10.54 -15.48
CA GLU A 288 -23.81 -9.30 -15.25
C GLU A 288 -23.03 -8.01 -15.57
N GLY A 289 -21.73 -7.97 -15.29
CA GLY A 289 -20.87 -6.81 -15.58
C GLY A 289 -20.59 -6.68 -17.07
N PHE A 290 -20.34 -7.82 -17.71
CA PHE A 290 -20.23 -7.92 -19.16
C PHE A 290 -21.51 -7.43 -19.85
N ASP A 291 -22.70 -7.86 -19.40
CA ASP A 291 -23.95 -7.44 -20.01
C ASP A 291 -24.21 -5.93 -19.82
N ARG A 292 -23.82 -5.35 -18.69
CA ARG A 292 -23.90 -3.89 -18.46
C ARG A 292 -22.92 -3.11 -19.32
N GLU A 293 -21.68 -3.58 -19.44
CA GLU A 293 -20.66 -2.93 -20.28
C GLU A 293 -20.95 -3.10 -21.77
N LEU A 294 -21.44 -4.27 -22.17
CA LEU A 294 -21.95 -4.54 -23.52
C LEU A 294 -23.09 -3.59 -23.84
N LYS A 295 -24.11 -3.47 -22.97
CA LYS A 295 -25.21 -2.51 -23.14
C LYS A 295 -24.72 -1.05 -23.20
N ARG A 296 -23.70 -0.69 -22.42
CA ARG A 296 -23.09 0.66 -22.48
C ARG A 296 -22.43 0.92 -23.82
N LEU A 297 -21.72 -0.06 -24.36
CA LEU A 297 -21.07 0.03 -25.67
C LEU A 297 -22.09 -0.01 -26.80
N GLU A 298 -23.14 -0.82 -26.69
CA GLU A 298 -24.29 -0.85 -27.59
C GLU A 298 -25.03 0.50 -27.63
N TYR A 299 -25.15 1.20 -26.49
CA TYR A 299 -25.75 2.53 -26.45
C TYR A 299 -24.94 3.59 -27.23
N LYS A 300 -23.62 3.40 -27.35
CA LYS A 300 -22.77 4.26 -28.21
C LYS A 300 -22.99 3.99 -29.70
N LEU A 301 -23.61 2.86 -30.08
CA LEU A 301 -23.90 2.52 -31.46
C LEU A 301 -25.24 3.15 -31.90
N PRO A 302 -25.30 3.97 -32.96
CA PRO A 302 -26.55 4.49 -33.51
C PRO A 302 -27.32 3.39 -34.26
N LEU A 303 -28.00 2.52 -33.52
CA LEU A 303 -28.79 1.39 -34.04
C LEU A 303 -30.24 1.81 -34.41
N PHE A 304 -30.39 2.82 -35.27
CA PHE A 304 -31.69 3.42 -35.60
C PHE A 304 -32.56 2.57 -36.56
N ASN A 305 -31.94 1.72 -37.39
CA ASN A 305 -32.62 0.93 -38.41
C ASN A 305 -32.62 -0.58 -38.06
N ASP A 306 -33.70 -1.29 -38.40
CA ASP A 306 -33.84 -2.74 -38.18
C ASP A 306 -32.76 -3.55 -38.91
N GLN A 307 -32.25 -3.05 -40.03
CA GLN A 307 -31.13 -3.66 -40.74
C GLN A 307 -29.81 -3.51 -39.98
N LEU A 308 -29.58 -2.38 -39.30
CA LEU A 308 -28.39 -2.18 -38.47
C LEU A 308 -28.43 -3.05 -37.22
N LYS A 309 -29.62 -3.26 -36.63
CA LYS A 309 -29.81 -4.21 -35.52
C LYS A 309 -29.50 -5.65 -35.94
N LYS A 310 -29.94 -6.07 -37.13
CA LYS A 310 -29.61 -7.40 -37.69
C LYS A 310 -28.12 -7.55 -38.01
N ASN A 311 -27.49 -6.51 -38.55
CA ASN A 311 -26.04 -6.51 -38.79
C ASN A 311 -25.26 -6.57 -37.47
N HIS A 312 -25.71 -5.85 -36.45
CA HIS A 312 -25.14 -5.86 -35.12
C HIS A 312 -25.18 -7.26 -34.47
N THR A 313 -26.32 -7.96 -34.52
CA THR A 313 -26.43 -9.33 -34.00
C THR A 313 -25.54 -10.32 -34.78
N LEU A 314 -25.44 -10.16 -36.10
CA LEU A 314 -24.52 -10.95 -36.93
C LEU A 314 -23.05 -10.69 -36.62
N ILE A 315 -22.68 -9.43 -36.32
CA ILE A 315 -21.32 -9.05 -35.94
C ILE A 315 -21.00 -9.63 -34.56
N LEU A 316 -21.87 -9.44 -33.56
CA LEU A 316 -21.68 -9.94 -32.19
C LEU A 316 -21.42 -11.46 -32.16
N ASN A 317 -22.19 -12.24 -32.93
CA ASN A 317 -22.04 -13.70 -32.98
C ASN A 317 -20.70 -14.17 -33.58
N LYS A 318 -20.00 -13.34 -34.37
CA LYS A 318 -18.75 -13.68 -35.07
C LYS A 318 -17.59 -12.75 -34.72
N ILE A 319 -17.73 -11.95 -33.66
CA ILE A 319 -16.83 -10.83 -33.42
C ILE A 319 -15.40 -11.26 -33.03
N CYS A 320 -15.23 -12.46 -32.46
CA CYS A 320 -13.93 -13.03 -32.15
C CYS A 320 -13.10 -13.27 -33.42
N ASP A 321 -13.74 -13.74 -34.49
CA ASP A 321 -13.10 -14.11 -35.75
C ASP A 321 -12.90 -12.93 -36.69
N LEU A 322 -13.75 -11.91 -36.60
CA LEU A 322 -13.74 -10.77 -37.55
C LEU A 322 -12.54 -9.84 -37.36
N THR A 323 -11.88 -9.47 -38.46
CA THR A 323 -10.78 -8.49 -38.46
C THR A 323 -11.29 -7.04 -38.52
N LYS A 324 -10.41 -6.06 -38.24
CA LYS A 324 -10.73 -4.62 -38.32
C LYS A 324 -11.34 -4.22 -39.66
N GLU A 325 -10.78 -4.77 -40.73
CA GLU A 325 -11.15 -4.47 -42.12
C GLU A 325 -12.53 -5.03 -42.45
N GLU A 326 -12.83 -6.25 -42.01
CA GLU A 326 -14.14 -6.87 -42.17
C GLU A 326 -15.24 -6.15 -41.36
N ILE A 327 -14.92 -5.64 -40.17
CA ILE A 327 -15.84 -4.80 -39.39
C ILE A 327 -16.09 -3.47 -40.11
N SER A 328 -15.06 -2.86 -40.71
CA SER A 328 -15.20 -1.62 -41.48
C SER A 328 -16.07 -1.77 -42.73
N THR A 329 -16.09 -2.94 -43.38
CA THR A 329 -16.94 -3.17 -44.56
C THR A 329 -18.42 -3.38 -44.21
N LYS A 330 -18.72 -3.83 -42.99
CA LYS A 330 -20.09 -4.15 -42.54
C LYS A 330 -20.79 -2.99 -41.85
N VAL A 331 -20.05 -1.93 -41.50
CA VAL A 331 -20.56 -0.81 -40.72
C VAL A 331 -20.41 0.51 -41.48
N PRO A 332 -21.44 1.37 -41.53
CA PRO A 332 -21.40 2.60 -42.34
C PRO A 332 -20.48 3.71 -41.80
N GLU A 333 -20.27 3.80 -40.48
CA GLU A 333 -19.50 4.87 -39.84
C GLU A 333 -18.21 4.35 -39.20
N ALA A 334 -17.12 5.09 -39.35
CA ALA A 334 -15.81 4.71 -38.79
C ALA A 334 -15.77 4.76 -37.24
N THR A 335 -16.57 5.61 -36.61
CA THR A 335 -16.75 5.70 -35.16
C THR A 335 -17.23 4.37 -34.56
N MET A 336 -18.06 3.64 -35.31
CA MET A 336 -18.59 2.34 -34.90
C MET A 336 -17.52 1.24 -34.88
N VAL A 337 -16.51 1.33 -35.75
CA VAL A 337 -15.44 0.34 -35.77
C VAL A 337 -14.66 0.39 -34.45
N SER A 338 -14.47 1.59 -33.88
CA SER A 338 -13.79 1.76 -32.59
C SER A 338 -14.57 1.12 -31.43
N THR A 339 -15.89 1.30 -31.39
CA THR A 339 -16.77 0.70 -30.38
C THR A 339 -16.91 -0.81 -30.56
N TYR A 340 -17.00 -1.32 -31.80
CA TYR A 340 -16.95 -2.77 -32.04
C TYR A 340 -15.60 -3.40 -31.67
N MET A 341 -14.49 -2.67 -31.78
CA MET A 341 -13.20 -3.12 -31.25
C MET A 341 -13.16 -3.16 -29.73
N GLU A 342 -13.78 -2.19 -29.05
CA GLU A 342 -13.98 -2.24 -27.59
C GLU A 342 -14.82 -3.46 -27.20
N ILE A 343 -15.91 -3.74 -27.93
CA ILE A 343 -16.76 -4.92 -27.71
C ILE A 343 -15.99 -6.22 -27.99
N LYS A 344 -15.17 -6.27 -29.05
CA LYS A 344 -14.31 -7.43 -29.36
C LYS A 344 -13.36 -7.73 -28.22
N LYS A 345 -12.66 -6.70 -27.70
CA LYS A 345 -11.77 -6.84 -26.54
C LYS A 345 -12.53 -7.35 -25.32
N LEU A 346 -13.72 -6.81 -25.05
CA LEU A 346 -14.57 -7.23 -23.94
C LEU A 346 -14.97 -8.72 -24.05
N ILE A 347 -15.33 -9.19 -25.24
CA ILE A 347 -15.70 -10.59 -25.48
C ILE A 347 -14.48 -11.52 -25.39
N GLN A 348 -13.32 -11.11 -25.92
CA GLN A 348 -12.07 -11.85 -25.75
C GLN A 348 -11.68 -11.98 -24.27
N THR A 349 -11.86 -10.92 -23.47
CA THR A 349 -11.63 -10.99 -22.02
C THR A 349 -12.61 -11.94 -21.32
N LYS A 350 -13.86 -12.04 -21.80
CA LYS A 350 -14.86 -12.99 -21.29
C LYS A 350 -14.50 -14.44 -21.63
N GLU A 351 -14.07 -14.71 -22.86
CA GLU A 351 -13.63 -16.05 -23.29
C GLU A 351 -12.36 -16.48 -22.54
N ALA A 352 -11.39 -15.58 -22.39
CA ALA A 352 -10.20 -15.84 -21.57
C ALA A 352 -10.56 -16.09 -20.09
N SER A 353 -11.54 -15.36 -19.55
CA SER A 353 -12.02 -15.53 -18.18
C SER A 353 -12.68 -16.87 -17.93
N LYS A 354 -13.37 -17.46 -18.93
CA LYS A 354 -14.00 -18.79 -18.81
C LYS A 354 -12.99 -19.92 -18.66
N GLY A 355 -11.79 -19.77 -19.23
CA GLY A 355 -10.68 -20.72 -19.09
C GLY A 355 -9.77 -20.46 -17.87
N GLY A 356 -9.98 -19.37 -17.12
CA GLY A 356 -9.04 -18.93 -16.09
C GLY A 356 -8.96 -19.85 -14.88
N PHE A 357 -10.08 -20.36 -14.37
CA PHE A 357 -10.10 -21.10 -13.10
C PHE A 357 -10.39 -22.60 -13.24
N ASN A 358 -10.72 -23.10 -14.44
CA ASN A 358 -11.08 -24.50 -14.71
C ASN A 358 -12.09 -25.10 -13.69
N MET A 359 -13.07 -24.30 -13.27
CA MET A 359 -14.05 -24.68 -12.25
C MET A 359 -15.46 -24.19 -12.61
N GLU A 360 -16.46 -24.88 -12.07
CA GLU A 360 -17.86 -24.47 -12.17
C GLU A 360 -18.09 -23.13 -11.42
N PRO A 361 -18.81 -22.17 -12.02
CA PRO A 361 -19.02 -20.85 -11.42
C PRO A 361 -19.59 -20.88 -10.00
N ASP A 362 -20.51 -21.80 -9.72
CA ASP A 362 -21.15 -21.94 -8.39
C ASP A 362 -20.14 -22.34 -7.31
N LYS A 363 -19.21 -23.25 -7.64
CA LYS A 363 -18.14 -23.65 -6.71
C LYS A 363 -17.17 -22.50 -6.46
N LEU A 364 -16.88 -21.70 -7.48
CA LEU A 364 -16.02 -20.52 -7.35
C LEU A 364 -16.69 -19.45 -6.47
N ALA A 365 -18.00 -19.25 -6.60
CA ALA A 365 -18.78 -18.35 -5.76
C ALA A 365 -18.78 -18.78 -4.29
N ASP A 366 -18.95 -20.07 -4.01
CA ASP A 366 -18.88 -20.62 -2.65
C ASP A 366 -17.50 -20.36 -2.00
N ILE A 367 -16.41 -20.58 -2.74
CA ILE A 367 -15.04 -20.34 -2.24
C ILE A 367 -14.79 -18.85 -2.00
N LEU A 368 -15.30 -17.99 -2.88
CA LEU A 368 -15.22 -16.54 -2.71
C LEU A 368 -15.97 -16.08 -1.46
N GLU A 369 -17.14 -16.64 -1.18
CA GLU A 369 -17.89 -16.38 0.04
C GLU A 369 -17.11 -16.85 1.29
N GLN A 370 -16.46 -18.02 1.22
CA GLN A 370 -15.59 -18.51 2.30
C GLN A 370 -14.42 -17.57 2.59
N ILE A 371 -13.74 -17.05 1.56
CA ILE A 371 -12.67 -16.06 1.72
C ILE A 371 -13.21 -14.77 2.36
N LYS A 372 -14.35 -14.26 1.88
CA LYS A 372 -15.00 -13.06 2.45
C LYS A 372 -15.36 -13.25 3.92
N ARG A 373 -15.84 -14.44 4.29
CA ARG A 373 -16.16 -14.79 5.67
C ARG A 373 -14.92 -14.83 6.56
N GLY A 374 -13.86 -15.53 6.13
CA GLY A 374 -12.59 -15.57 6.86
C GLY A 374 -12.01 -14.17 7.07
N LYS A 375 -12.09 -13.31 6.04
CA LYS A 375 -11.68 -11.91 6.11
C LYS A 375 -12.48 -11.13 7.14
N ASN A 376 -13.82 -11.24 7.11
CA ASN A 376 -14.68 -10.54 8.07
C ASN A 376 -14.41 -10.98 9.52
N ILE A 377 -14.21 -12.28 9.77
CA ILE A 377 -13.87 -12.80 11.11
C ILE A 377 -12.56 -12.20 11.61
N SER A 378 -11.54 -12.13 10.74
CA SER A 378 -10.25 -11.53 11.08
C SER A 378 -10.37 -10.02 11.34
N GLU A 379 -11.05 -9.27 10.46
CA GLU A 379 -11.24 -7.81 10.59
C GLU A 379 -12.03 -7.42 11.84
N VAL A 380 -13.12 -8.13 12.15
CA VAL A 380 -13.91 -7.89 13.38
C VAL A 380 -13.07 -8.17 14.62
N SER A 381 -12.28 -9.24 14.61
CA SER A 381 -11.41 -9.62 15.73
C SER A 381 -10.29 -8.61 15.93
N LYS A 382 -9.61 -8.17 14.86
CA LYS A 382 -8.60 -7.11 14.87
C LYS A 382 -9.18 -5.79 15.39
N THR A 383 -10.36 -5.41 14.89
CA THR A 383 -11.06 -4.19 15.32
C THR A 383 -11.42 -4.25 16.80
N ARG A 384 -11.93 -5.39 17.28
CA ARG A 384 -12.24 -5.58 18.70
C ARG A 384 -10.99 -5.48 19.57
N MET A 385 -9.90 -6.12 19.15
CA MET A 385 -8.61 -6.06 19.86
C MET A 385 -8.06 -4.64 19.94
N ALA A 386 -8.10 -3.89 18.84
CA ALA A 386 -7.66 -2.49 18.80
C ALA A 386 -8.56 -1.60 19.68
N LYS A 387 -9.88 -1.69 19.54
CA LYS A 387 -10.87 -0.90 20.29
C LYS A 387 -10.72 -1.02 21.81
N SER A 388 -10.54 -2.24 22.32
CA SER A 388 -10.36 -2.46 23.76
C SER A 388 -9.02 -1.91 24.30
N ASN A 389 -8.04 -1.67 23.43
CA ASN A 389 -6.71 -1.16 23.80
C ASN A 389 -6.49 0.32 23.50
N LEU A 390 -7.50 1.07 23.04
CA LEU A 390 -7.38 2.51 22.77
C LEU A 390 -6.95 3.33 24.01
N ARG A 391 -7.32 2.88 25.22
CA ARG A 391 -6.93 3.53 26.49
C ARG A 391 -5.42 3.51 26.71
N LEU A 392 -4.76 2.42 26.28
CA LEU A 392 -3.31 2.29 26.33
C LEU A 392 -2.65 3.37 25.47
N VAL A 393 -3.14 3.59 24.25
CA VAL A 393 -2.65 4.64 23.35
C VAL A 393 -2.74 6.01 24.01
N VAL A 394 -3.91 6.37 24.56
CA VAL A 394 -4.11 7.64 25.25
C VAL A 394 -3.12 7.81 26.41
N SER A 395 -2.90 6.76 27.22
CA SER A 395 -1.93 6.80 28.32
C SER A 395 -0.48 7.05 27.86
N ILE A 396 -0.12 6.53 26.68
CA ILE A 396 1.22 6.69 26.11
C ILE A 396 1.36 8.08 25.49
N ALA A 397 0.38 8.50 24.70
CA ALA A 397 0.34 9.79 24.00
C ALA A 397 0.39 10.98 24.97
N LYS A 398 -0.20 10.85 26.17
CA LYS A 398 -0.13 11.88 27.22
C LYS A 398 1.29 12.30 27.60
N ARG A 399 2.31 11.44 27.43
CA ARG A 399 3.72 11.80 27.71
C ARG A 399 4.39 12.63 26.62
N TYR A 400 3.72 12.76 25.47
CA TYR A 400 4.20 13.46 24.29
C TYR A 400 3.43 14.75 24.01
N THR A 401 2.54 15.16 24.92
CA THR A 401 1.87 16.45 24.84
C THR A 401 2.90 17.58 24.86
N ASN A 402 2.58 18.68 24.17
CA ASN A 402 3.44 19.87 24.07
C ASN A 402 4.76 19.67 23.30
N ARG A 403 4.82 18.72 22.35
CA ARG A 403 5.97 18.52 21.44
C ARG A 403 5.73 19.03 20.00
N GLY A 404 4.82 19.99 19.84
CA GLY A 404 4.49 20.61 18.56
C GLY A 404 3.28 20.00 17.83
N LEU A 405 2.87 18.77 18.17
CA LEU A 405 1.69 18.13 17.57
C LEU A 405 0.46 18.16 18.54
N PRO A 406 -0.76 18.43 18.04
CA PRO A 406 -1.99 18.36 18.83
C PRO A 406 -2.21 16.99 19.47
N PHE A 407 -2.92 16.97 20.62
CA PHE A 407 -3.12 15.73 21.37
C PHE A 407 -3.95 14.67 20.62
N LEU A 408 -4.94 15.08 19.82
CA LEU A 408 -5.73 14.16 19.00
C LEU A 408 -4.87 13.49 17.94
N ASP A 409 -3.99 14.25 17.29
CA ASP A 409 -3.12 13.74 16.23
C ASP A 409 -2.10 12.74 16.80
N LEU A 410 -1.55 13.02 17.98
CA LEU A 410 -0.73 12.06 18.73
C LEU A 410 -1.49 10.76 19.04
N ILE A 411 -2.77 10.85 19.39
CA ILE A 411 -3.61 9.66 19.62
C ILE A 411 -3.83 8.90 18.30
N GLN A 412 -4.12 9.58 17.20
CA GLN A 412 -4.37 8.92 15.92
C GLN A 412 -3.13 8.20 15.39
N GLU A 413 -1.97 8.84 15.45
CA GLU A 413 -0.70 8.23 15.07
C GLU A 413 -0.36 7.04 15.99
N GLY A 414 -0.67 7.16 17.28
CA GLY A 414 -0.59 6.05 18.23
C GLY A 414 -1.57 4.91 17.91
N ASN A 415 -2.78 5.21 17.45
CA ASN A 415 -3.79 4.22 17.05
C ASN A 415 -3.33 3.47 15.79
N ILE A 416 -2.69 4.15 14.82
CA ILE A 416 -2.08 3.51 13.65
C ILE A 416 -0.95 2.56 14.09
N GLY A 417 -0.12 2.98 15.04
CA GLY A 417 0.89 2.11 15.67
C GLY A 417 0.28 0.89 16.38
N LEU A 418 -0.83 1.09 17.09
CA LEU A 418 -1.57 0.01 17.74
C LEU A 418 -2.13 -1.00 16.72
N MET A 419 -2.71 -0.54 15.62
CA MET A 419 -3.22 -1.43 14.56
C MET A 419 -2.11 -2.30 13.98
N LYS A 420 -0.93 -1.71 13.71
CA LYS A 420 0.25 -2.48 13.28
C LYS A 420 0.69 -3.51 14.33
N ALA A 421 0.62 -3.16 15.62
CA ALA A 421 0.92 -4.09 16.70
C ALA A 421 -0.07 -5.27 16.73
N VAL A 422 -1.37 -5.02 16.52
CA VAL A 422 -2.39 -6.08 16.47
C VAL A 422 -2.11 -7.05 15.32
N ASP A 423 -1.73 -6.57 14.14
CA ASP A 423 -1.43 -7.42 12.97
C ASP A 423 -0.19 -8.32 13.15
N LYS A 424 0.78 -7.87 13.94
CA LYS A 424 2.04 -8.59 14.19
C LYS A 424 2.07 -9.35 15.53
N PHE A 425 1.01 -9.30 16.32
CA PHE A 425 1.02 -9.91 17.65
C PHE A 425 0.89 -11.43 17.59
N GLU A 426 1.80 -12.11 18.29
CA GLU A 426 1.80 -13.57 18.43
C GLU A 426 1.58 -13.98 19.88
N TYR A 427 0.40 -14.52 20.17
CA TYR A 427 0.06 -14.96 21.53
C TYR A 427 0.87 -16.19 22.00
N GLN A 428 1.42 -16.98 21.07
CA GLN A 428 2.20 -18.20 21.36
C GLN A 428 3.47 -17.90 22.17
N LYS A 429 4.03 -16.70 22.05
CA LYS A 429 5.20 -16.24 22.82
C LYS A 429 4.89 -15.96 24.30
N GLY A 430 3.61 -15.93 24.70
CA GLY A 430 3.18 -15.87 26.11
C GLY A 430 3.25 -14.49 26.79
N TYR A 431 3.79 -13.47 26.10
CA TYR A 431 3.82 -12.09 26.59
C TYR A 431 2.44 -11.41 26.50
N LYS A 432 2.18 -10.42 27.37
CA LYS A 432 0.95 -9.62 27.30
C LYS A 432 0.97 -8.70 26.08
N PHE A 433 -0.20 -8.50 25.47
CA PHE A 433 -0.31 -7.63 24.31
C PHE A 433 0.12 -6.19 24.60
N SER A 434 -0.22 -5.67 25.78
CA SER A 434 0.14 -4.30 26.18
C SER A 434 1.64 -4.02 26.20
N THR A 435 2.46 -5.00 26.60
CA THR A 435 3.94 -4.88 26.60
C THR A 435 4.46 -4.72 25.17
N TYR A 436 3.94 -5.54 24.25
CA TYR A 436 4.33 -5.51 22.85
C TYR A 436 3.82 -4.24 22.14
N ALA A 437 2.54 -3.91 22.31
CA ALA A 437 1.91 -2.76 21.68
C ALA A 437 2.55 -1.43 22.11
N THR A 438 3.04 -1.33 23.35
CA THR A 438 3.69 -0.10 23.84
C THR A 438 4.87 0.32 22.97
N TRP A 439 5.63 -0.62 22.43
CA TRP A 439 6.79 -0.31 21.56
C TRP A 439 6.32 0.29 20.23
N TRP A 440 5.38 -0.36 19.55
CA TRP A 440 4.81 0.12 18.28
C TRP A 440 4.09 1.46 18.40
N ILE A 441 3.32 1.66 19.48
CA ILE A 441 2.64 2.94 19.74
C ILE A 441 3.66 4.05 19.97
N ARG A 442 4.71 3.79 20.78
CA ARG A 442 5.76 4.78 21.03
C ARG A 442 6.51 5.14 19.76
N GLN A 443 6.83 4.15 18.93
CA GLN A 443 7.55 4.34 17.68
C GLN A 443 6.73 5.18 16.71
N ALA A 444 5.44 4.87 16.52
CA ALA A 444 4.55 5.63 15.65
C ALA A 444 4.42 7.09 16.09
N ILE A 445 4.17 7.33 17.38
CA ILE A 445 4.08 8.69 17.94
C ILE A 445 5.39 9.46 17.78
N SER A 446 6.53 8.84 18.10
CA SER A 446 7.83 9.52 18.03
C SER A 446 8.20 9.85 16.58
N ARG A 447 7.89 8.95 15.64
CA ARG A 447 8.07 9.18 14.20
C ARG A 447 7.17 10.30 13.70
N ALA A 448 5.89 10.32 14.08
CA ALA A 448 4.97 11.37 13.65
C ALA A 448 5.39 12.76 14.15
N ILE A 449 5.87 12.85 15.40
CA ILE A 449 6.42 14.11 15.94
C ILE A 449 7.63 14.55 15.11
N ALA A 450 8.54 13.64 14.78
CA ALA A 450 9.69 13.96 13.97
C ALA A 450 9.31 14.42 12.55
N ASP A 451 8.30 13.77 11.96
CA ASP A 451 7.91 13.97 10.57
C ASP A 451 7.01 15.21 10.35
N GLN A 452 6.13 15.54 11.31
CA GLN A 452 5.03 16.49 11.13
C GLN A 452 5.00 17.66 12.14
N ALA A 453 5.71 17.58 13.29
CA ALA A 453 5.55 18.59 14.34
C ALA A 453 6.14 19.97 14.01
N ARG A 454 6.97 20.07 12.97
CA ARG A 454 7.63 21.32 12.55
C ARG A 454 7.09 21.78 11.20
N THR A 455 6.99 23.10 11.01
CA THR A 455 6.61 23.71 9.73
C THR A 455 7.57 23.35 8.61
N ILE A 456 8.88 23.31 8.91
CA ILE A 456 9.93 22.85 8.00
C ILE A 456 10.33 21.44 8.42
N ARG A 457 10.10 20.48 7.55
CA ARG A 457 10.42 19.06 7.78
C ARG A 457 11.94 18.86 7.86
N ILE A 458 12.38 18.17 8.91
CA ILE A 458 13.78 17.78 9.12
C ILE A 458 13.87 16.24 9.06
N PRO A 459 14.88 15.65 8.40
CA PRO A 459 15.10 14.20 8.44
C PRO A 459 15.22 13.62 9.86
N ILE A 460 14.79 12.38 10.06
CA ILE A 460 14.70 11.74 11.39
C ILE A 460 16.07 11.65 12.07
N HIS A 461 17.12 11.20 11.37
CA HIS A 461 18.48 11.10 11.92
C HIS A 461 18.98 12.46 12.44
N MET A 462 18.66 13.56 11.75
CA MET A 462 19.01 14.90 12.23
C MET A 462 18.26 15.25 13.52
N ILE A 463 17.00 14.85 13.68
CA ILE A 463 16.23 15.09 14.92
C ILE A 463 16.81 14.28 16.09
N GLU A 464 17.30 13.08 15.84
CA GLU A 464 18.01 12.28 16.85
C GLU A 464 19.31 12.94 17.30
N THR A 465 20.11 13.47 16.35
CA THR A 465 21.32 14.23 16.70
C THR A 465 20.99 15.48 17.51
N ILE A 466 19.93 16.22 17.16
CA ILE A 466 19.43 17.37 17.92
C ILE A 466 19.05 16.97 19.34
N ASN A 467 18.32 15.87 19.52
CA ASN A 467 17.93 15.38 20.84
C ASN A 467 19.13 14.94 21.68
N ARG A 468 20.16 14.35 21.04
CA ARG A 468 21.43 13.99 21.67
C ARG A 468 22.18 15.23 22.15
N ILE A 469 22.32 16.25 21.30
CA ILE A 469 22.92 17.55 21.67
C ILE A 469 22.14 18.18 22.83
N ASN A 470 20.81 18.25 22.76
CA ASN A 470 19.97 18.80 23.83
C ASN A 470 20.06 18.01 25.15
N LYS A 471 20.37 16.71 25.10
CA LYS A 471 20.59 15.89 26.30
C LYS A 471 21.93 16.23 26.94
N ILE A 472 22.98 16.36 26.13
CA ILE A 472 24.32 16.77 26.56
C ILE A 472 24.29 18.17 27.15
N MET A 473 23.68 19.14 26.46
CA MET A 473 23.52 20.51 26.96
C MET A 473 22.86 20.55 28.34
N ARG A 474 21.76 19.80 28.54
CA ARG A 474 21.08 19.73 29.84
C ARG A 474 21.94 19.07 30.92
N LYS A 475 22.69 18.02 30.58
CA LYS A 475 23.59 17.33 31.50
C LYS A 475 24.75 18.26 31.93
N HIS A 476 25.39 18.91 30.98
CA HIS A 476 26.49 19.85 31.23
C HIS A 476 26.03 21.08 32.04
N LEU A 477 24.84 21.61 31.73
CA LEU A 477 24.24 22.68 32.52
C LEU A 477 24.00 22.25 33.98
N GLN A 478 23.62 20.99 34.21
CA GLN A 478 23.40 20.45 35.55
C GLN A 478 24.72 20.22 36.31
N GLU A 479 25.77 19.74 35.63
CA GLU A 479 27.06 19.41 36.25
C GLU A 479 27.95 20.64 36.49
N HIS A 480 27.97 21.58 35.53
CA HIS A 480 28.89 22.72 35.53
C HIS A 480 28.20 24.07 35.75
N GLY A 481 26.86 24.13 35.74
CA GLY A 481 26.09 25.36 35.93
C GLY A 481 26.18 26.34 34.76
N LYS A 482 26.80 25.95 33.64
CA LYS A 482 26.99 26.79 32.44
C LYS A 482 26.72 25.98 31.18
N GLU A 483 26.21 26.66 30.14
CA GLU A 483 26.02 26.06 28.82
C GLU A 483 27.38 25.65 28.23
N PRO A 484 27.49 24.44 27.64
CA PRO A 484 28.73 23.97 27.04
C PRO A 484 29.07 24.77 25.78
N ASP A 485 30.37 24.88 25.49
CA ASP A 485 30.81 25.47 24.24
C ASP A 485 30.59 24.52 23.06
N VAL A 486 30.53 25.06 21.85
CA VAL A 486 30.26 24.28 20.63
C VAL A 486 31.35 23.22 20.38
N GLU A 487 32.59 23.52 20.77
CA GLU A 487 33.72 22.59 20.70
C GLU A 487 33.54 21.40 21.65
N THR A 488 33.13 21.65 22.89
CA THR A 488 32.84 20.60 23.88
C THR A 488 31.69 19.70 23.45
N ILE A 489 30.64 20.29 22.86
CA ILE A 489 29.52 19.52 22.31
C ILE A 489 30.01 18.62 21.15
N ALA A 490 30.85 19.15 20.27
CA ALA A 490 31.38 18.41 19.12
C ALA A 490 32.21 17.19 19.55
N GLU A 491 33.06 17.35 20.56
CA GLU A 491 33.86 16.27 21.14
C GLU A 491 32.99 15.17 21.77
N GLU A 492 31.98 15.53 22.56
CA GLU A 492 31.10 14.54 23.20
C GLU A 492 30.17 13.83 22.22
N VAL A 493 29.72 14.51 21.17
CA VAL A 493 28.81 13.96 20.15
C VAL A 493 29.57 13.16 19.09
N GLY A 494 30.88 13.40 18.93
CA GLY A 494 31.74 12.78 17.91
C GLY A 494 31.51 13.33 16.50
N LEU A 495 31.12 14.61 16.37
CA LEU A 495 30.87 15.27 15.08
C LEU A 495 31.80 16.47 14.90
N SER A 496 31.98 16.94 13.67
CA SER A 496 32.76 18.16 13.41
C SER A 496 32.06 19.41 14.00
N VAL A 497 32.87 20.38 14.43
CA VAL A 497 32.38 21.66 14.99
C VAL A 497 31.45 22.37 14.00
N GLU A 498 31.76 22.32 12.70
CA GLU A 498 30.92 22.90 11.65
C GLU A 498 29.56 22.21 11.53
N LYS A 499 29.54 20.88 11.58
CA LYS A 499 28.28 20.10 11.53
C LYS A 499 27.41 20.41 12.74
N VAL A 500 27.99 20.55 13.94
CA VAL A 500 27.26 20.98 15.14
C VAL A 500 26.70 22.40 15.00
N LYS A 501 27.49 23.36 14.49
CA LYS A 501 27.01 24.74 14.23
C LYS A 501 25.83 24.75 13.27
N ASN A 502 25.91 23.96 12.20
CA ASN A 502 24.82 23.82 11.23
C ASN A 502 23.58 23.20 11.85
N VAL A 503 23.72 22.15 12.67
CA VAL A 503 22.61 21.52 13.41
C VAL A 503 21.92 22.54 14.32
N ILE A 504 22.69 23.30 15.11
CA ILE A 504 22.14 24.34 15.99
C ILE A 504 21.41 25.42 15.17
N LYS A 505 21.92 25.80 14.00
CA LYS A 505 21.24 26.75 13.12
C LYS A 505 19.89 26.24 12.63
N ILE A 506 19.79 24.95 12.31
CA ILE A 506 18.57 24.28 11.82
C ILE A 506 17.54 24.11 12.95
N THR A 507 17.95 24.02 14.23
CA THR A 507 17.01 23.83 15.34
C THR A 507 16.03 24.98 15.57
N LYS A 508 16.32 26.18 15.04
CA LYS A 508 15.51 27.39 15.23
C LYS A 508 14.17 27.28 14.52
N GLU A 509 13.09 27.57 15.25
CA GLU A 509 11.73 27.57 14.71
C GLU A 509 11.41 28.91 14.01
N PRO A 510 10.65 28.90 12.91
CA PRO A 510 10.20 30.13 12.26
C PRO A 510 9.25 30.91 13.18
N ILE A 511 9.34 32.23 13.12
CA ILE A 511 8.47 33.13 13.88
C ILE A 511 7.25 33.49 13.02
N SER A 512 6.09 33.67 13.64
CA SER A 512 4.90 34.15 12.94
C SER A 512 5.08 35.57 12.42
N LEU A 513 4.69 35.83 11.16
CA LEU A 513 4.66 37.18 10.59
C LEU A 513 3.67 38.10 11.30
N GLU A 514 2.66 37.52 11.96
CA GLU A 514 1.69 38.26 12.76
C GLU A 514 2.14 38.49 14.20
N ALA A 515 3.35 38.05 14.57
CA ALA A 515 3.88 38.33 15.90
C ALA A 515 3.95 39.86 16.10
N PRO A 516 3.32 40.41 17.16
CA PRO A 516 3.38 41.83 17.44
C PRO A 516 4.81 42.22 17.82
N ILE A 517 5.24 43.39 17.35
CA ILE A 517 6.55 43.96 17.66
C ILE A 517 6.35 45.15 18.61
N GLY A 518 6.95 45.09 19.81
CA GLY A 518 6.86 46.15 20.81
C GLY A 518 5.54 46.19 21.60
N ASN A 519 5.29 47.32 22.28
CA ASN A 519 4.10 47.55 23.12
C ASN A 519 2.99 48.35 22.40
N GLU A 520 3.28 48.88 21.20
CA GLU A 520 2.28 49.60 20.41
C GLU A 520 1.47 48.60 19.59
N GLU A 521 0.15 48.73 19.63
CA GLU A 521 -0.83 47.74 19.13
C GLU A 521 -0.82 47.54 17.60
N ASP A 522 0.01 48.28 16.86
CA ASP A 522 -0.11 48.42 15.39
C ASP A 522 1.05 47.81 14.58
N GLY A 523 2.19 47.47 15.21
CA GLY A 523 3.35 46.93 14.48
C GLY A 523 3.37 45.40 14.42
N ARG A 524 3.15 44.79 13.26
CA ARG A 524 3.36 43.34 13.05
C ARG A 524 4.75 43.08 12.50
N PHE A 525 5.34 41.92 12.80
CA PHE A 525 6.65 41.55 12.27
C PHE A 525 6.70 41.55 10.73
N GLY A 526 5.62 41.11 10.08
CA GLY A 526 5.49 41.07 8.62
C GLY A 526 5.61 42.44 7.94
N ASP A 527 5.24 43.52 8.62
CA ASP A 527 5.26 44.87 8.06
C ASP A 527 6.70 45.39 7.84
N PHE A 528 7.69 44.76 8.50
CA PHE A 528 9.10 45.12 8.41
C PHE A 528 9.90 44.30 7.38
N ILE A 529 9.26 43.34 6.70
CA ILE A 529 9.92 42.50 5.72
C ILE A 529 9.88 43.17 4.34
N GLU A 530 11.03 43.61 3.87
CA GLU A 530 11.18 44.20 2.53
C GLU A 530 11.04 43.16 1.40
N ASP A 531 10.44 43.56 0.28
CA ASP A 531 10.41 42.75 -0.94
C ASP A 531 11.64 43.02 -1.81
N LYS A 532 12.61 42.09 -1.77
CA LYS A 532 13.85 42.14 -2.55
C LYS A 532 13.69 41.76 -4.03
N MET A 533 12.56 41.16 -4.41
CA MET A 533 12.32 40.74 -5.80
C MET A 533 11.77 41.89 -6.64
N SER A 534 11.08 42.82 -6.01
CA SER A 534 10.61 44.03 -6.68
C SER A 534 11.80 44.91 -7.09
N LEU A 535 11.84 45.31 -8.37
CA LEU A 535 12.80 46.33 -8.79
C LEU A 535 12.37 47.67 -8.22
N SER A 536 13.33 48.39 -7.64
CA SER A 536 13.07 49.77 -7.27
C SER A 536 12.78 50.60 -8.54
N PRO A 537 11.91 51.63 -8.48
CA PRO A 537 11.68 52.52 -9.62
C PRO A 537 12.97 53.13 -10.16
N SER A 538 13.95 53.38 -9.28
CA SER A 538 15.28 53.85 -9.67
C SER A 538 16.01 52.82 -10.52
N ASP A 539 16.02 51.54 -10.12
CA ASP A 539 16.68 50.47 -10.87
C ASP A 539 15.98 50.21 -12.21
N ALA A 540 14.64 50.33 -12.25
CA ALA A 540 13.87 50.22 -13.48
C ALA A 540 14.25 51.33 -14.47
N ILE A 541 14.32 52.58 -14.01
CA ILE A 541 14.74 53.73 -14.84
C ILE A 541 16.18 53.54 -15.33
N LEU A 542 17.10 53.05 -14.49
CA LEU A 542 18.47 52.78 -14.89
C LEU A 542 18.57 51.69 -15.95
N LYS A 543 17.74 50.63 -15.86
CA LYS A 543 17.67 49.58 -16.89
C LYS A 543 17.12 50.11 -18.21
N ASP A 544 16.06 50.91 -18.17
CA ASP A 544 15.47 51.51 -19.38
C ASP A 544 16.44 52.50 -20.04
N ASP A 545 17.10 53.35 -19.26
CA ASP A 545 18.11 54.28 -19.75
C ASP A 545 19.32 53.53 -20.35
N LEU A 546 19.78 52.46 -19.70
CA LEU A 546 20.82 51.58 -20.23
C LEU A 546 20.39 50.97 -21.58
N LYS A 547 19.14 50.50 -21.71
CA LYS A 547 18.61 49.96 -22.97
C LYS A 547 18.67 51.00 -24.09
N VAL A 548 18.22 52.23 -23.83
CA VAL A 548 18.27 53.35 -24.78
C VAL A 548 19.71 53.69 -25.18
N GLN A 549 20.66 53.73 -24.24
CA GLN A 549 22.06 53.98 -24.56
C GLN A 549 22.70 52.84 -25.37
N ILE A 550 22.36 51.58 -25.07
CA ILE A 550 22.81 50.42 -25.85
C ILE A 550 22.30 50.54 -27.29
N GLU A 551 21.02 50.87 -27.50
CA GLU A 551 20.47 51.04 -28.85
C GLU A 551 21.18 52.15 -29.63
N SER A 552 21.43 53.31 -29.00
CA SER A 552 22.17 54.43 -29.60
C SER A 552 23.61 54.04 -29.98
N VAL A 553 24.27 53.21 -29.18
CA VAL A 553 25.62 52.71 -29.48
C VAL A 553 25.61 51.68 -30.62
N LEU A 554 24.60 50.80 -30.66
CA LEU A 554 24.44 49.80 -31.71
C LEU A 554 24.12 50.40 -33.09
N GLU A 555 23.56 51.62 -33.16
CA GLU A 555 23.36 52.34 -34.42
C GLU A 555 24.65 52.76 -35.14
N GLN A 556 25.78 52.83 -34.42
CA GLN A 556 27.08 53.15 -35.02
C GLN A 556 27.71 51.96 -35.76
N LEU A 557 27.17 50.75 -35.55
CA LEU A 557 27.61 49.54 -36.24
C LEU A 557 26.91 49.38 -37.58
N ASN A 558 27.53 48.62 -38.48
CA ASN A 558 26.86 48.24 -39.72
C ASN A 558 25.64 47.37 -39.43
N GLU A 559 24.61 47.42 -40.28
CA GLU A 559 23.35 46.66 -40.09
C GLU A 559 23.56 45.16 -39.82
N ARG A 560 24.53 44.54 -40.52
CA ARG A 560 24.92 43.13 -40.30
C ARG A 560 25.59 42.87 -38.96
N GLU A 561 26.41 43.81 -38.48
CA GLU A 561 27.06 43.73 -37.15
C GLU A 561 26.04 43.93 -36.03
N LYS A 562 25.12 44.91 -36.21
CA LYS A 562 24.00 45.19 -35.30
C LYS A 562 23.07 43.99 -35.14
N ALA A 563 22.69 43.35 -36.25
CA ALA A 563 21.82 42.16 -36.23
C ALA A 563 22.46 40.98 -35.47
N VAL A 564 23.74 40.70 -35.73
CA VAL A 564 24.47 39.63 -35.02
C VAL A 564 24.54 39.90 -33.52
N ILE A 565 24.84 41.12 -33.08
CA ILE A 565 24.90 41.45 -31.64
C ILE A 565 23.50 41.41 -31.00
N LYS A 566 22.47 41.97 -31.65
CA LYS A 566 21.10 41.96 -31.10
C LYS A 566 20.57 40.53 -30.92
N MET A 567 20.79 39.64 -31.89
CA MET A 567 20.36 38.24 -31.83
C MET A 567 21.19 37.40 -30.86
N ARG A 568 22.49 37.70 -30.69
CA ARG A 568 23.40 36.91 -29.86
C ARG A 568 23.19 37.11 -28.36
N PHE A 569 22.90 38.35 -27.96
CA PHE A 569 22.76 38.79 -26.56
C PHE A 569 21.32 39.19 -26.19
N GLY A 570 20.33 38.76 -27.00
CA GLY A 570 18.93 38.89 -26.63
C GLY A 570 18.44 40.34 -26.49
N ILE A 571 19.02 41.29 -27.23
CA ILE A 571 18.65 42.72 -27.19
C ILE A 571 17.46 43.01 -28.12
N MET A 572 16.76 41.97 -28.57
CA MET A 572 15.51 42.08 -29.33
C MET A 572 14.31 42.09 -28.37
N ASP A 573 13.13 42.46 -28.86
CA ASP A 573 11.90 42.48 -28.07
C ASP A 573 11.52 41.10 -27.50
N ASP A 574 12.04 40.02 -28.12
CA ASP A 574 11.85 38.63 -27.70
C ASP A 574 12.78 38.19 -26.54
N GLU A 575 13.71 39.05 -26.09
CA GLU A 575 14.69 38.84 -24.99
C GLU A 575 15.47 37.50 -25.02
N SER A 576 15.52 36.83 -26.18
CA SER A 576 16.09 35.49 -26.33
C SER A 576 17.46 35.50 -27.01
N ASP A 577 18.42 34.84 -26.38
CA ASP A 577 19.76 34.63 -26.93
C ASP A 577 19.73 33.52 -27.99
N ARG A 578 20.25 33.81 -29.19
CA ARG A 578 20.42 32.84 -30.27
C ARG A 578 21.85 32.31 -30.33
N THR A 579 21.99 31.04 -30.70
CA THR A 579 23.31 30.43 -30.91
C THR A 579 23.95 30.92 -32.22
N LEU A 580 25.28 30.86 -32.32
CA LEU A 580 26.00 31.29 -33.54
C LEU A 580 25.59 30.50 -34.80
N GLU A 581 25.10 29.27 -34.63
CA GLU A 581 24.63 28.44 -35.73
C GLU A 581 23.23 28.85 -36.22
N GLU A 582 22.33 29.20 -35.30
CA GLU A 582 20.99 29.72 -35.62
C GLU A 582 21.09 31.10 -36.29
N ILE A 583 21.94 31.98 -35.77
CA ILE A 583 22.22 33.30 -36.38
C ILE A 583 22.82 33.12 -37.77
N GLY A 584 23.68 32.11 -37.96
CA GLY A 584 24.26 31.78 -39.26
C GLY A 584 23.21 31.33 -40.28
N LYS A 585 22.25 30.50 -39.86
CA LYS A 585 21.12 30.08 -40.70
C LYS A 585 20.25 31.27 -41.10
N GLU A 586 19.94 32.16 -40.18
CA GLU A 586 19.09 33.33 -40.42
C GLU A 586 19.73 34.37 -41.35
N LEU A 587 21.04 34.59 -41.21
CA LEU A 587 21.80 35.53 -42.05
C LEU A 587 22.36 34.90 -43.33
N ASN A 588 22.12 33.60 -43.58
CA ASN A 588 22.70 32.81 -44.67
C ASN A 588 24.24 32.86 -44.72
N VAL A 589 24.88 32.68 -43.56
CA VAL A 589 26.32 32.80 -43.34
C VAL A 589 26.82 31.62 -42.49
N THR A 590 28.07 31.20 -42.70
CA THR A 590 28.64 30.11 -41.89
C THR A 590 28.83 30.54 -40.43
N ARG A 591 28.72 29.58 -39.50
CA ARG A 591 28.94 29.79 -38.05
C ARG A 591 30.23 30.57 -37.75
N GLU A 592 31.33 30.18 -38.39
CA GLU A 592 32.63 30.84 -38.17
C GLU A 592 32.65 32.28 -38.67
N ARG A 593 31.90 32.58 -39.74
CA ARG A 593 31.78 33.94 -40.24
C ARG A 593 30.93 34.82 -39.33
N VAL A 594 29.90 34.29 -38.67
CA VAL A 594 29.15 35.01 -37.60
C VAL A 594 30.08 35.35 -36.43
N ARG A 595 30.92 34.41 -35.97
CA ARG A 595 31.91 34.63 -34.91
C ARG A 595 32.92 35.74 -35.25
N GLN A 596 33.36 35.82 -36.51
CA GLN A 596 34.23 36.89 -36.99
C GLN A 596 33.53 38.26 -36.96
N ILE A 597 32.26 38.32 -37.37
CA ILE A 597 31.45 39.55 -37.36
C ILE A 597 31.22 40.01 -35.91
N GLU A 598 30.90 39.11 -35.00
CA GLU A 598 30.79 39.37 -33.55
C GLU A 598 32.09 39.96 -32.99
N SER A 599 33.23 39.29 -33.24
CA SER A 599 34.54 39.74 -32.74
C SER A 599 34.93 41.12 -33.29
N SER A 600 34.62 41.38 -34.57
CA SER A 600 34.81 42.69 -35.21
C SER A 600 33.96 43.77 -34.55
N ALA A 601 32.68 43.48 -34.33
CA ALA A 601 31.71 44.40 -33.74
C ALA A 601 32.08 44.73 -32.28
N ILE A 602 32.41 43.73 -31.45
CA ILE A 602 32.88 43.94 -30.07
C ILE A 602 34.16 44.78 -30.05
N LYS A 603 35.09 44.56 -30.98
CA LYS A 603 36.34 45.34 -31.08
C LYS A 603 36.06 46.83 -31.38
N LYS A 604 35.06 47.14 -32.21
CA LYS A 604 34.61 48.51 -32.49
C LYS A 604 33.93 49.14 -31.27
N LEU A 605 33.04 48.40 -30.60
CA LEU A 605 32.34 48.85 -29.39
C LEU A 605 33.30 49.12 -28.22
N LYS A 606 34.39 48.34 -28.11
CA LYS A 606 35.44 48.50 -27.09
C LYS A 606 36.31 49.75 -27.29
N HIS A 607 36.19 50.45 -28.43
CA HIS A 607 36.94 51.68 -28.65
C HIS A 607 36.51 52.77 -27.63
N PRO A 608 37.45 53.48 -26.96
CA PRO A 608 37.13 54.40 -25.86
C PRO A 608 36.13 55.51 -26.21
N LYS A 609 36.05 55.92 -27.48
CA LYS A 609 35.06 56.92 -27.93
C LYS A 609 33.62 56.42 -27.85
N VAL A 610 33.39 55.11 -28.01
CA VAL A 610 32.07 54.48 -28.04
C VAL A 610 31.72 53.95 -26.64
N GLY A 611 32.66 53.23 -26.02
CA GLY A 611 32.46 52.62 -24.70
C GLY A 611 32.39 53.61 -23.52
N ARG A 612 32.79 54.89 -23.68
CA ARG A 612 32.71 55.90 -22.60
C ARG A 612 31.30 56.14 -22.08
N LYS A 613 30.27 56.08 -22.94
CA LYS A 613 28.87 56.29 -22.54
C LYS A 613 28.34 55.12 -21.71
N LEU A 614 28.65 53.89 -22.12
CA LEU A 614 28.23 52.67 -21.44
C LEU A 614 29.03 52.40 -20.17
N LYS A 615 30.26 52.93 -20.07
CA LYS A 615 31.10 52.79 -18.88
C LYS A 615 30.48 53.39 -17.62
N ASN A 616 29.62 54.40 -17.75
CA ASN A 616 28.95 55.02 -16.60
C ASN A 616 27.86 54.14 -15.97
N TYR A 617 27.35 53.13 -16.69
CA TYR A 617 26.37 52.16 -16.16
C TYR A 617 27.04 50.91 -15.58
N ILE A 618 28.37 50.86 -15.67
CA ILE A 618 29.22 49.87 -15.02
C ILE A 618 29.87 50.62 -13.84
N GLU A 619 29.06 50.98 -12.84
CA GLU A 619 29.62 51.30 -11.52
C GLU A 619 30.05 49.99 -10.83
N ASP A 620 31.16 50.06 -10.09
CA ASP A 620 32.02 48.99 -9.51
C ASP A 620 31.48 47.56 -9.38
#